data_AF-A0A957YGN1-F1
#
_entry.id   AF-A0A957YGN1-F1
#
_cell.length_a   1.000
_cell.length_b   1.000
_cell.length_c   1.000
_cell.angle_alpha   90.00
_cell.angle_beta   90.00
_cell.angle_gamma   90.00
#
_symmetry.space_group_name_H-M   'P 1'
#
loop_
_entity.id
_entity.type
_entity.pdbx_description
1 polymer ?
#
loop_
_entity_poly.entity_id
_entity_poly.type
_entity_poly.pdbx_seq_one_letter_code
_entity_poly.pdbx_strand_id
1 'polypeptide(L)'
;MVIVDISKQRINRTYPRGVLIFIYGVLWLVALLLGFLVTDRVIPPGDSLVLVLAVATWTVALAASIGSTTAMLSRLYHHLALQHDFQHQSVSAYLFQPLIGLVVGIVTLYLVAVPGAIIIDFMDSFDTLLASLSFSNLFAPFGEFFGTLGTAFSDTFRSPAFVALQILLAWIAGFYQDWALKQIKALGKGGAISGQVKTTEDAAVDVDALDENDPFYYKAWYYQRMRLMRWSYTWGVFIIIYGMLWFVASLAAFVVGWRVLASLADSSRTAVTLIVASLPVAAAGGVGGVVKQLNDMAHHVSIKQDFHLNYLMAYLIQPVIGFSLGLAMYMLIAVGYLTLDRAFSGSTAPFVDAPAVIMLQIVLGWAAGFRQETITTAIWNIVDSTVKLLRLIIAYFNPLNLFDEKKRAERVQAIQTHLGLFEPARSTVPTGDSELDWTDIFARQERR
;
A
#
# COMPACT_ATOMS: atom_id res chain seq x y z
N MET A 1 -30.86 -31.73 12.45
CA MET A 1 -31.55 -30.51 11.98
C MET A 1 -31.12 -29.24 12.75
N VAL A 2 -30.64 -29.33 14.00
CA VAL A 2 -30.25 -28.16 14.83
C VAL A 2 -28.94 -27.46 14.41
N ILE A 3 -27.99 -28.17 13.78
CA ILE A 3 -26.66 -27.62 13.43
C ILE A 3 -26.72 -26.65 12.22
N VAL A 4 -27.73 -26.78 11.34
CA VAL A 4 -27.87 -25.95 10.14
C VAL A 4 -28.28 -24.51 10.47
N ASP A 5 -28.88 -24.26 11.64
CA ASP A 5 -29.41 -22.95 11.99
C ASP A 5 -28.34 -21.99 12.55
N ILE A 6 -27.34 -22.54 13.26
CA ILE A 6 -26.29 -21.74 13.94
C ILE A 6 -25.35 -21.06 12.92
N SER A 7 -24.95 -21.78 11.87
CA SER A 7 -24.07 -21.22 10.81
C SER A 7 -24.76 -20.10 10.02
N LYS A 8 -26.05 -20.28 9.72
CA LYS A 8 -26.86 -19.29 9.01
C LYS A 8 -27.06 -18.01 9.82
N GLN A 9 -27.22 -18.14 11.14
CA GLN A 9 -27.35 -16.99 12.04
C GLN A 9 -26.03 -16.21 12.21
N ARG A 10 -24.88 -16.90 12.20
CA ARG A 10 -23.56 -16.25 12.28
C ARG A 10 -23.23 -15.46 10.99
N ILE A 11 -23.42 -16.07 9.82
CA ILE A 11 -23.15 -15.44 8.52
C ILE A 11 -23.98 -14.16 8.33
N ASN A 12 -25.27 -14.19 8.70
CA ASN A 12 -26.16 -13.03 8.57
C ASN A 12 -25.78 -11.82 9.44
N ARG A 13 -24.97 -12.00 10.49
CA ARG A 13 -24.54 -10.89 11.36
C ARG A 13 -23.18 -10.30 10.97
N THR A 14 -22.27 -11.14 10.49
CA THR A 14 -20.88 -10.77 10.17
C THR A 14 -20.81 -9.97 8.87
N TYR A 15 -21.52 -10.44 7.83
CA TYR A 15 -21.48 -9.87 6.49
C TYR A 15 -21.93 -8.39 6.40
N PRO A 16 -23.08 -7.95 6.96
CA PRO A 16 -23.51 -6.56 6.87
C PRO A 16 -22.51 -5.58 7.51
N ARG A 17 -21.78 -6.01 8.54
CA ARG A 17 -20.75 -5.19 9.18
C ARG A 17 -19.52 -5.00 8.31
N GLY A 18 -19.07 -6.08 7.67
CA GLY A 18 -17.99 -6.01 6.68
C GLY A 18 -18.33 -5.04 5.56
N VAL A 19 -19.57 -5.12 5.05
CA VAL A 19 -20.08 -4.19 4.01
C VAL A 19 -20.10 -2.74 4.50
N LEU A 20 -20.56 -2.48 5.72
CA LEU A 20 -20.54 -1.12 6.29
C LEU A 20 -19.12 -0.55 6.40
N ILE A 21 -18.15 -1.35 6.85
CA ILE A 21 -16.74 -0.93 6.95
C ILE A 21 -16.13 -0.70 5.56
N PHE A 22 -16.50 -1.53 4.58
CA PHE A 22 -16.10 -1.33 3.20
C PHE A 22 -16.64 0.00 2.64
N ILE A 23 -17.94 0.25 2.79
CA ILE A 23 -18.58 1.51 2.36
C ILE A 23 -17.90 2.70 3.04
N TYR A 24 -17.64 2.61 4.35
CA TYR A 24 -16.89 3.63 5.09
C TYR A 24 -15.50 3.88 4.49
N GLY A 25 -14.74 2.84 4.20
CA GLY A 25 -13.41 2.97 3.58
C GLY A 25 -13.46 3.62 2.19
N VAL A 26 -14.44 3.26 1.36
CA VAL A 26 -14.62 3.88 0.04
C VAL A 26 -15.01 5.35 0.15
N LEU A 27 -15.98 5.68 1.02
CA LEU A 27 -16.38 7.07 1.28
C LEU A 27 -15.20 7.89 1.78
N TRP A 28 -14.36 7.31 2.64
CA TRP A 28 -13.17 7.97 3.13
C TRP A 28 -12.14 8.23 2.03
N LEU A 29 -11.91 7.27 1.12
CA LEU A 29 -11.04 7.49 -0.05
C LEU A 29 -11.56 8.62 -0.94
N VAL A 30 -12.87 8.66 -1.21
CA VAL A 30 -13.49 9.75 -1.96
C VAL A 30 -13.29 11.09 -1.25
N ALA A 31 -13.53 11.14 0.07
CA ALA A 31 -13.32 12.34 0.86
C ALA A 31 -11.87 12.82 0.86
N LEU A 32 -10.89 11.91 0.92
CA LEU A 32 -9.46 12.24 0.84
C LEU A 32 -9.08 12.78 -0.54
N LEU A 33 -9.58 12.18 -1.61
CA LEU A 33 -9.37 12.67 -2.98
C LEU A 33 -9.98 14.06 -3.17
N LEU A 34 -11.19 14.29 -2.66
CA LEU A 34 -11.79 15.62 -2.63
C LEU A 34 -10.97 16.60 -1.80
N GLY A 35 -10.41 16.16 -0.66
CA GLY A 35 -9.51 16.94 0.18
C GLY A 35 -8.30 17.45 -0.60
N PHE A 36 -7.68 16.59 -1.43
CA PHE A 36 -6.61 17.00 -2.33
C PHE A 36 -7.06 18.05 -3.35
N LEU A 37 -8.22 17.85 -3.99
CA LEU A 37 -8.77 18.81 -4.96
C LEU A 37 -9.11 20.17 -4.34
N VAL A 38 -9.52 20.18 -3.06
CA VAL A 38 -9.90 21.39 -2.33
C VAL A 38 -8.67 22.11 -1.74
N THR A 39 -7.56 21.39 -1.52
CA THR A 39 -6.32 21.96 -0.96
C THR A 39 -5.89 23.23 -1.71
N ASP A 40 -6.04 23.20 -3.03
CA ASP A 40 -5.66 24.27 -3.96
C ASP A 40 -6.59 25.49 -3.96
N ARG A 41 -7.79 25.34 -3.40
CA ARG A 41 -8.77 26.44 -3.23
C ARG A 41 -8.66 27.08 -1.87
N VAL A 42 -8.30 26.31 -0.86
CA VAL A 42 -8.27 26.76 0.54
C VAL A 42 -6.95 27.41 0.89
N ILE A 43 -5.84 26.94 0.32
CA ILE A 43 -4.51 27.45 0.64
C ILE A 43 -3.97 28.20 -0.59
N PRO A 44 -4.05 29.53 -0.63
CA PRO A 44 -3.52 30.30 -1.76
C PRO A 44 -2.00 30.11 -1.84
N PRO A 45 -1.41 30.07 -3.05
CA PRO A 45 0.04 30.03 -3.19
C PRO A 45 0.61 31.29 -2.53
N GLY A 46 1.32 31.10 -1.43
CA GLY A 46 1.93 32.16 -0.65
C GLY A 46 3.41 31.86 -0.45
N ASP A 47 4.22 32.90 -0.45
CA ASP A 47 5.67 32.74 -0.30
C ASP A 47 6.13 32.49 1.14
N SER A 48 5.20 32.53 2.10
CA SER A 48 5.56 32.27 3.48
C SER A 48 5.87 30.79 3.70
N LEU A 49 7.01 30.53 4.33
CA LEU A 49 7.44 29.19 4.75
C LEU A 49 6.36 28.48 5.59
N VAL A 50 5.62 29.22 6.42
CA VAL A 50 4.49 28.71 7.21
C VAL A 50 3.41 28.11 6.32
N LEU A 51 3.08 28.77 5.21
CA LEU A 51 2.06 28.30 4.29
C LEU A 51 2.56 27.10 3.48
N VAL A 52 3.82 27.11 3.03
CA VAL A 52 4.46 25.95 2.37
C VAL A 52 4.43 24.72 3.29
N LEU A 53 4.81 24.87 4.56
CA LEU A 53 4.74 23.81 5.55
C LEU A 53 3.30 23.35 5.82
N ALA A 54 2.32 24.26 5.87
CA ALA A 54 0.93 23.89 6.07
C ALA A 54 0.40 23.03 4.90
N VAL A 55 0.72 23.39 3.64
CA VAL A 55 0.38 22.60 2.45
C VAL A 55 1.07 21.24 2.48
N ALA A 56 2.38 21.20 2.80
CA ALA A 56 3.13 19.95 2.91
C ALA A 56 2.53 19.05 4.00
N THR A 57 2.26 19.58 5.20
CA THR A 57 1.63 18.84 6.30
C THR A 57 0.28 18.27 5.89
N TRP A 58 -0.56 19.07 5.25
CA TRP A 58 -1.88 18.63 4.81
C TRP A 58 -1.80 17.55 3.73
N THR A 59 -1.00 17.74 2.69
CA THR A 59 -0.84 16.77 1.59
C THR A 59 -0.25 15.45 2.06
N VAL A 60 0.76 15.49 2.93
CA VAL A 60 1.40 14.30 3.51
C VAL A 60 0.45 13.57 4.45
N ALA A 61 -0.35 14.29 5.26
CA ALA A 61 -1.39 13.70 6.09
C ALA A 61 -2.42 12.95 5.21
N LEU A 62 -2.95 13.60 4.18
CA LEU A 62 -3.93 12.99 3.27
C LEU A 62 -3.35 11.75 2.58
N ALA A 63 -2.10 11.79 2.12
CA ALA A 63 -1.43 10.65 1.49
C ALA A 63 -1.30 9.45 2.43
N ALA A 64 -0.89 9.70 3.68
CA ALA A 64 -0.82 8.66 4.70
C ALA A 64 -2.19 8.09 5.07
N SER A 65 -3.23 8.93 5.08
CA SER A 65 -4.61 8.48 5.26
C SER A 65 -5.08 7.57 4.11
N ILE A 66 -4.69 7.86 2.85
CA ILE A 66 -4.97 6.97 1.71
C ILE A 66 -4.27 5.62 1.89
N GLY A 67 -2.98 5.61 2.23
CA GLY A 67 -2.23 4.38 2.47
C GLY A 67 -2.83 3.54 3.60
N SER A 68 -3.20 4.20 4.69
CA SER A 68 -3.88 3.57 5.83
C SER A 68 -5.25 2.97 5.47
N THR A 69 -6.05 3.71 4.71
CA THR A 69 -7.37 3.24 4.24
C THR A 69 -7.20 2.05 3.30
N THR A 70 -6.16 2.06 2.48
CA THR A 70 -5.82 0.92 1.61
C THR A 70 -5.44 -0.31 2.43
N ALA A 71 -4.63 -0.15 3.48
CA ALA A 71 -4.31 -1.24 4.40
C ALA A 71 -5.52 -1.73 5.20
N MET A 72 -6.43 -0.81 5.58
CA MET A 72 -7.69 -1.12 6.25
C MET A 72 -8.52 -2.05 5.38
N LEU A 73 -8.69 -1.67 4.11
CA LEU A 73 -9.37 -2.44 3.10
C LEU A 73 -8.66 -3.79 2.90
N SER A 74 -7.36 -3.81 2.63
CA SER A 74 -6.59 -5.07 2.46
C SER A 74 -6.71 -6.03 3.66
N ARG A 75 -6.84 -5.54 4.89
CA ARG A 75 -7.12 -6.41 6.05
C ARG A 75 -8.56 -6.85 6.14
N LEU A 76 -9.50 -5.98 5.80
CA LEU A 76 -10.91 -6.35 5.71
C LEU A 76 -11.08 -7.50 4.73
N TYR A 77 -10.38 -7.44 3.59
CA TYR A 77 -10.23 -8.54 2.63
C TYR A 77 -9.71 -9.80 3.31
N HIS A 78 -8.56 -9.72 3.98
CA HIS A 78 -7.92 -10.89 4.56
C HIS A 78 -8.77 -11.57 5.64
N HIS A 79 -9.38 -10.80 6.54
CA HIS A 79 -10.23 -11.36 7.60
C HIS A 79 -11.51 -11.99 7.06
N LEU A 80 -12.16 -11.34 6.08
CA LEU A 80 -13.41 -11.88 5.52
C LEU A 80 -13.15 -13.09 4.61
N ALA A 81 -12.11 -13.03 3.79
CA ALA A 81 -11.79 -14.09 2.83
C ALA A 81 -11.19 -15.33 3.50
N LEU A 82 -10.32 -15.18 4.50
CA LEU A 82 -9.54 -16.31 5.04
C LEU A 82 -9.95 -16.74 6.44
N GLN A 83 -10.31 -15.82 7.33
CA GLN A 83 -10.51 -16.16 8.75
C GLN A 83 -11.98 -16.40 9.12
N HIS A 84 -12.92 -15.90 8.31
CA HIS A 84 -14.37 -16.03 8.53
C HIS A 84 -14.87 -15.54 9.91
N ASP A 85 -14.01 -14.91 10.72
CA ASP A 85 -14.31 -14.42 12.06
C ASP A 85 -14.14 -12.90 12.12
N PHE A 86 -15.26 -12.18 12.01
CA PHE A 86 -15.28 -10.75 12.22
C PHE A 86 -15.66 -10.45 13.66
N GLN A 87 -14.67 -10.49 14.55
CA GLN A 87 -14.88 -10.20 15.96
C GLN A 87 -15.23 -8.73 16.19
N HIS A 88 -16.15 -8.47 17.12
CA HIS A 88 -16.63 -7.13 17.48
C HIS A 88 -15.52 -6.14 17.86
N GLN A 89 -14.43 -6.63 18.47
CA GLN A 89 -13.31 -5.79 18.91
C GLN A 89 -12.53 -5.18 17.74
N SER A 90 -12.70 -5.69 16.51
CA SER A 90 -11.98 -5.19 15.34
C SER A 90 -12.64 -3.95 14.70
N VAL A 91 -13.94 -3.71 14.90
CA VAL A 91 -14.69 -2.65 14.20
C VAL A 91 -14.12 -1.26 14.48
N SER A 92 -13.82 -0.95 15.75
CA SER A 92 -13.24 0.34 16.12
C SER A 92 -11.85 0.52 15.51
N ALA A 93 -11.04 -0.54 15.47
CA ALA A 93 -9.71 -0.49 14.86
C ALA A 93 -9.78 -0.12 13.37
N TYR A 94 -10.77 -0.65 12.63
CA TYR A 94 -10.99 -0.26 11.24
C TYR A 94 -11.43 1.20 11.11
N LEU A 95 -12.39 1.66 11.93
CA LEU A 95 -12.88 3.04 11.88
C LEU A 95 -11.78 4.07 12.18
N PHE A 96 -10.88 3.78 13.12
CA PHE A 96 -9.79 4.70 13.45
C PHE A 96 -8.61 4.61 12.50
N GLN A 97 -8.51 3.56 11.68
CA GLN A 97 -7.33 3.33 10.85
C GLN A 97 -7.00 4.54 9.95
N PRO A 98 -7.94 5.12 9.19
CA PRO A 98 -7.63 6.26 8.33
C PRO A 98 -7.20 7.52 9.10
N LEU A 99 -7.75 7.74 10.29
CA LEU A 99 -7.39 8.84 11.19
C LEU A 99 -5.97 8.66 11.76
N ILE A 100 -5.61 7.44 12.16
CA ILE A 100 -4.24 7.13 12.57
C ILE A 100 -3.28 7.38 11.39
N GLY A 101 -3.71 7.07 10.16
CA GLY A 101 -2.97 7.40 8.94
C GLY A 101 -2.65 8.89 8.82
N LEU A 102 -3.63 9.79 9.04
CA LEU A 102 -3.39 11.24 9.05
C LEU A 102 -2.29 11.61 10.07
N VAL A 103 -2.41 11.11 11.30
CA VAL A 103 -1.44 11.40 12.37
C VAL A 103 -0.05 10.88 12.01
N VAL A 104 0.04 9.66 11.49
CA VAL A 104 1.30 9.04 11.05
C VAL A 104 1.93 9.85 9.92
N GLY A 105 1.15 10.37 8.97
CA GLY A 105 1.64 11.25 7.91
C GLY A 105 2.26 12.53 8.47
N ILE A 106 1.56 13.20 9.38
CA ILE A 106 2.07 14.39 10.07
C ILE A 106 3.38 14.08 10.79
N VAL A 107 3.41 13.01 11.59
CA VAL A 107 4.61 12.58 12.33
C VAL A 107 5.76 12.26 11.37
N THR A 108 5.49 11.59 10.25
CA THR A 108 6.50 11.25 9.25
C THR A 108 7.11 12.50 8.62
N LEU A 109 6.30 13.52 8.32
CA LEU A 109 6.80 14.80 7.82
C LEU A 109 7.77 15.46 8.81
N TYR A 110 7.35 15.59 10.08
CA TYR A 110 8.12 16.33 11.08
C TYR A 110 9.33 15.55 11.62
N LEU A 111 9.31 14.21 11.59
CA LEU A 111 10.44 13.40 12.07
C LEU A 111 11.46 13.04 10.99
N VAL A 112 11.01 12.90 9.74
CA VAL A 112 11.90 12.43 8.65
C VAL A 112 12.21 13.56 7.69
N ALA A 113 11.17 14.21 7.17
CA ALA A 113 11.35 15.16 6.09
C ALA A 113 11.87 16.51 6.56
N VAL A 114 11.35 17.07 7.65
CA VAL A 114 11.87 18.35 8.19
C VAL A 114 13.35 18.22 8.58
N PRO A 115 13.79 17.22 9.36
CA PRO A 115 15.21 17.05 9.67
C PRO A 115 16.05 16.73 8.44
N GLY A 116 15.52 15.92 7.51
CA GLY A 116 16.22 15.60 6.26
C GLY A 116 16.48 16.83 5.39
N ALA A 117 15.50 17.72 5.25
CA ALA A 117 15.66 18.99 4.55
C ALA A 117 16.68 19.88 5.26
N ILE A 118 16.60 20.03 6.59
CA ILE A 118 17.58 20.79 7.37
C ILE A 118 19.00 20.28 7.14
N ILE A 119 19.20 18.96 7.09
CA ILE A 119 20.53 18.36 6.84
C ILE A 119 21.02 18.69 5.44
N ILE A 120 20.18 18.53 4.40
CA ILE A 120 20.56 18.82 3.02
C ILE A 120 20.93 20.31 2.87
N ASP A 121 20.08 21.21 3.36
CA ASP A 121 20.34 22.65 3.27
C ASP A 121 21.56 23.05 4.11
N PHE A 122 21.78 22.40 5.26
CA PHE A 122 22.99 22.59 6.06
C PHE A 122 24.24 22.17 5.28
N MET A 123 24.21 21.06 4.55
CA MET A 123 25.34 20.60 3.74
C MET A 123 25.64 21.57 2.57
N ASP A 124 24.62 22.00 1.83
CA ASP A 124 24.79 22.97 0.74
C ASP A 124 25.31 24.33 1.26
N SER A 125 24.77 24.78 2.40
CA SER A 125 25.21 26.01 3.07
C SER A 125 26.63 25.87 3.64
N PHE A 126 27.00 24.67 4.08
CA PHE A 126 28.33 24.39 4.60
C PHE A 126 29.39 24.39 3.50
N ASP A 127 29.07 23.87 2.31
CA ASP A 127 29.96 23.90 1.15
C ASP A 127 30.20 25.34 0.65
N THR A 128 29.13 26.16 0.62
CA THR A 128 29.26 27.59 0.34
C THR A 128 30.03 28.33 1.43
N LEU A 129 29.82 27.99 2.70
CA LEU A 129 30.56 28.57 3.82
C LEU A 129 32.05 28.20 3.71
N LEU A 130 32.39 26.93 3.44
CA LEU A 130 33.75 26.46 3.18
C LEU A 130 34.40 27.17 1.98
N ALA A 131 33.64 27.41 0.91
CA ALA A 131 34.13 28.15 -0.25
C ALA A 131 34.33 29.66 0.05
N SER A 132 33.52 30.24 0.94
CA SER A 132 33.56 31.66 1.32
C SER A 132 34.56 31.99 2.42
N LEU A 133 35.08 30.98 3.14
CA LEU A 133 36.14 31.09 4.15
C LEU A 133 37.49 31.44 3.50
N SER A 134 37.55 32.58 2.81
CA SER A 134 38.79 33.32 2.63
C SER A 134 39.13 34.01 3.96
N PHE A 135 40.40 33.97 4.35
CA PHE A 135 40.90 34.36 5.68
C PHE A 135 40.53 35.80 6.11
N SER A 136 40.05 36.65 5.19
CA SER A 136 39.78 38.07 5.42
C SER A 136 38.45 38.41 6.09
N ASN A 137 37.45 37.51 6.15
CA ASN A 137 36.09 37.84 6.63
C ASN A 137 35.50 36.81 7.62
N LEU A 138 36.16 36.59 8.76
CA LEU A 138 35.81 35.51 9.69
C LEU A 138 34.49 35.68 10.48
N PHE A 139 33.91 36.89 10.53
CA PHE A 139 32.76 37.20 11.41
C PHE A 139 31.51 37.78 10.72
N ALA A 140 31.58 38.11 9.43
CA ALA A 140 30.41 38.47 8.63
C ALA A 140 29.44 37.32 8.21
N PRO A 141 29.85 36.03 8.13
CA PRO A 141 29.05 35.03 7.38
C PRO A 141 27.85 34.46 8.12
N PHE A 142 27.70 34.66 9.44
CA PHE A 142 26.60 34.03 10.19
C PHE A 142 25.22 34.58 9.85
N GLY A 143 25.09 35.89 9.59
CA GLY A 143 23.81 36.51 9.22
C GLY A 143 23.34 36.08 7.83
N GLU A 144 24.26 36.03 6.87
CA GLU A 144 23.98 35.53 5.52
C GLU A 144 23.67 34.03 5.54
N PHE A 145 24.40 33.24 6.34
CA PHE A 145 24.18 31.79 6.48
C PHE A 145 22.75 31.42 6.89
N PHE A 146 22.18 32.10 7.88
CA PHE A 146 20.78 31.84 8.29
C PHE A 146 19.76 32.34 7.26
N GLY A 147 20.06 33.41 6.53
CA GLY A 147 19.24 33.88 5.41
C GLY A 147 19.22 32.91 4.22
N THR A 148 20.38 32.35 3.87
CA THR A 148 20.50 31.29 2.84
C THR A 148 19.85 29.98 3.28
N LEU A 149 19.96 29.61 4.55
CA LEU A 149 19.26 28.42 5.09
C LEU A 149 17.74 28.52 4.95
N GLY A 150 17.16 29.69 5.22
CA GLY A 150 15.71 29.89 5.12
C GLY A 150 15.18 29.80 3.68
N THR A 151 15.97 30.27 2.71
CA THR A 151 15.62 30.22 1.28
C THR A 151 15.84 28.83 0.69
N ALA A 152 16.99 28.21 0.97
CA ALA A 152 17.29 26.82 0.60
C ALA A 152 16.24 25.84 1.13
N PHE A 153 15.81 26.01 2.38
CA PHE A 153 14.76 25.17 2.98
C PHE A 153 13.41 25.32 2.29
N SER A 154 13.01 26.55 1.95
CA SER A 154 11.80 26.78 1.16
C SER A 154 11.91 26.10 -0.22
N ASP A 155 13.07 26.17 -0.87
CA ASP A 155 13.28 25.58 -2.20
C ASP A 155 13.32 24.04 -2.16
N THR A 156 13.89 23.46 -1.12
CA THR A 156 13.86 22.02 -0.87
C THR A 156 12.43 21.51 -0.69
N PHE A 157 11.58 22.24 0.07
CA PHE A 157 10.17 21.89 0.24
C PHE A 157 9.30 22.14 -1.01
N ARG A 158 9.70 23.09 -1.87
CA ARG A 158 9.05 23.35 -3.16
C ARG A 158 9.45 22.35 -4.24
N SER A 159 10.55 21.61 -4.03
CA SER A 159 11.03 20.61 -4.97
C SER A 159 9.96 19.54 -5.24
N PRO A 160 9.58 19.33 -6.52
CA PRO A 160 8.67 18.25 -6.90
C PRO A 160 9.15 16.88 -6.39
N ALA A 161 10.47 16.64 -6.42
CA ALA A 161 11.08 15.37 -6.02
C ALA A 161 10.80 15.06 -4.55
N PHE A 162 11.01 16.07 -3.73
CA PHE A 162 10.89 15.96 -2.28
C PHE A 162 9.43 15.83 -1.87
N VAL A 163 8.52 16.61 -2.49
CA VAL A 163 7.07 16.48 -2.26
C VAL A 163 6.58 15.09 -2.65
N ALA A 164 6.96 14.57 -3.82
CA ALA A 164 6.58 13.23 -4.26
C ALA A 164 7.12 12.15 -3.29
N LEU A 165 8.35 12.32 -2.79
CA LEU A 165 8.98 11.38 -1.86
C LEU A 165 8.25 11.40 -0.52
N GLN A 166 7.91 12.58 -0.02
CA GLN A 166 7.13 12.71 1.21
C GLN A 166 5.77 12.05 1.08
N ILE A 167 5.04 12.30 -0.02
CA ILE A 167 3.73 11.68 -0.27
C ILE A 167 3.85 10.16 -0.31
N LEU A 168 4.87 9.63 -0.99
CA LEU A 168 5.13 8.20 -1.05
C LEU A 168 5.46 7.61 0.33
N LEU A 169 6.37 8.24 1.08
CA LEU A 169 6.76 7.80 2.42
C LEU A 169 5.58 7.84 3.39
N ALA A 170 4.74 8.88 3.32
CA ALA A 170 3.52 8.96 4.11
C ALA A 170 2.55 7.84 3.75
N TRP A 171 2.31 7.61 2.46
CA TRP A 171 1.45 6.52 2.01
C TRP A 171 1.93 5.17 2.53
N ILE A 172 3.24 4.89 2.40
CA ILE A 172 3.87 3.70 2.97
C ILE A 172 3.65 3.67 4.49
N ALA A 173 4.04 4.72 5.23
CA ALA A 173 3.88 4.75 6.68
C ALA A 173 2.43 4.47 7.13
N GLY A 174 1.44 5.07 6.45
CA GLY A 174 0.03 4.82 6.68
C GLY A 174 -0.37 3.37 6.38
N PHE A 175 0.10 2.80 5.27
CA PHE A 175 -0.16 1.40 4.91
C PHE A 175 0.40 0.42 5.94
N TYR A 176 1.60 0.70 6.45
CA TYR A 176 2.36 -0.20 7.34
C TYR A 176 2.08 0.00 8.85
N GLN A 177 1.29 1.01 9.23
CA GLN A 177 1.13 1.40 10.63
C GLN A 177 0.69 0.27 11.59
N ASP A 178 -0.18 -0.65 11.17
CA ASP A 178 -0.65 -1.70 12.10
C ASP A 178 0.28 -2.89 12.22
N TRP A 179 1.18 -3.11 11.26
CA TRP A 179 2.32 -3.98 11.53
C TRP A 179 3.18 -3.40 12.64
N ALA A 180 3.45 -2.08 12.61
CA ALA A 180 4.17 -1.42 13.69
C ALA A 180 3.40 -1.50 15.02
N LEU A 181 2.08 -1.30 15.03
CA LEU A 181 1.26 -1.46 16.24
C LEU A 181 1.25 -2.91 16.78
N LYS A 182 1.24 -3.91 15.90
CA LYS A 182 1.35 -5.33 16.28
C LYS A 182 2.69 -5.63 16.91
N GLN A 183 3.79 -5.11 16.34
CA GLN A 183 5.13 -5.25 16.93
C GLN A 183 5.21 -4.58 18.31
N ILE A 184 4.66 -3.37 18.46
CA ILE A 184 4.61 -2.68 19.77
C ILE A 184 3.81 -3.50 20.79
N LYS A 185 2.65 -4.04 20.39
CA LYS A 185 1.83 -4.91 21.25
C LYS A 185 2.55 -6.21 21.62
N ALA A 186 3.30 -6.81 20.67
CA ALA A 186 4.08 -8.02 20.92
C ALA A 186 5.22 -7.77 21.91
N LEU A 187 5.92 -6.64 21.76
CA LEU A 187 6.96 -6.21 22.70
C LEU A 187 6.39 -5.91 24.10
N GLY A 188 5.19 -5.34 24.18
CA GLY A 188 4.49 -5.12 25.45
C GLY A 188 3.88 -6.37 26.10
N LYS A 189 3.75 -7.47 25.36
CA LYS A 189 3.13 -8.75 25.82
C LYS A 189 4.14 -9.85 26.11
N GLY A 190 5.40 -9.50 26.42
CA GLY A 190 6.37 -10.47 26.95
C GLY A 190 5.80 -11.19 28.18
N GLY A 191 5.24 -12.39 27.99
CA GLY A 191 4.77 -13.27 29.07
C GLY A 191 3.42 -13.97 28.90
N ALA A 192 2.57 -13.59 27.94
CA ALA A 192 1.25 -14.24 27.80
C ALA A 192 1.19 -15.13 26.55
N ILE A 193 1.58 -16.40 26.70
CA ILE A 193 1.30 -17.47 25.73
C ILE A 193 -0.23 -17.63 25.71
N SER A 194 -0.91 -16.95 24.79
CA SER A 194 -2.33 -17.21 24.56
C SER A 194 -2.43 -18.54 23.85
N GLY A 195 -2.72 -19.61 24.60
CA GLY A 195 -3.14 -20.86 24.02
C GLY A 195 -4.34 -20.59 23.13
N GLN A 196 -4.16 -20.71 21.81
CA GLN A 196 -5.29 -20.77 20.90
C GLN A 196 -6.04 -22.05 21.24
N VAL A 197 -7.14 -21.89 21.97
CA VAL A 197 -8.16 -22.92 22.08
C VAL A 197 -8.63 -23.16 20.65
N LYS A 198 -8.21 -24.28 20.05
CA LYS A 198 -8.85 -24.83 18.85
C LYS A 198 -10.31 -25.05 19.24
N THR A 199 -11.17 -24.13 18.85
CA THR A 199 -12.62 -24.32 18.96
C THR A 199 -12.98 -25.54 18.13
N THR A 200 -13.37 -26.61 18.81
CA THR A 200 -13.85 -27.90 18.30
C THR A 200 -15.18 -27.80 17.54
N GLU A 201 -15.53 -26.60 17.05
CA GLU A 201 -16.88 -26.23 16.62
C GLU A 201 -17.07 -26.24 15.09
N ASP A 202 -16.02 -26.52 14.31
CA ASP A 202 -16.08 -26.77 12.87
C ASP A 202 -16.37 -28.26 12.55
N ALA A 203 -17.13 -28.94 13.39
CA ALA A 203 -17.82 -30.18 13.01
C ALA A 203 -19.05 -29.86 12.14
N ALA A 204 -18.88 -29.00 11.13
CA ALA A 204 -19.62 -29.23 9.90
C ALA A 204 -19.24 -30.66 9.51
N VAL A 205 -20.23 -31.52 9.27
CA VAL A 205 -19.99 -32.88 8.77
C VAL A 205 -19.06 -32.70 7.57
N ASP A 206 -17.79 -33.02 7.78
CA ASP A 206 -16.80 -32.95 6.75
C ASP A 206 -17.27 -33.97 5.73
N VAL A 207 -17.77 -33.48 4.60
CA VAL A 207 -18.33 -34.36 3.56
C VAL A 207 -17.22 -35.30 3.10
N ASP A 208 -15.96 -34.87 3.20
CA ASP A 208 -14.78 -35.68 2.93
C ASP A 208 -14.48 -36.74 4.01
N ALA A 209 -15.09 -36.62 5.21
CA ALA A 209 -15.03 -37.62 6.27
C ALA A 209 -16.18 -38.64 6.25
N LEU A 210 -17.19 -38.43 5.39
CA LEU A 210 -18.22 -39.45 5.14
C LEU A 210 -17.66 -40.50 4.18
N ASP A 211 -17.93 -41.78 4.44
CA ASP A 211 -17.61 -42.87 3.53
C ASP A 211 -18.32 -42.62 2.19
N GLU A 212 -17.60 -42.73 1.08
CA GLU A 212 -18.12 -42.59 -0.29
C GLU A 212 -19.28 -43.58 -0.55
N ASN A 213 -19.33 -44.70 0.19
CA ASN A 213 -20.39 -45.70 0.11
C ASN A 213 -21.66 -45.33 0.89
N ASP A 214 -21.65 -44.24 1.68
CA ASP A 214 -22.83 -43.81 2.42
C ASP A 214 -23.89 -43.28 1.44
N PRO A 215 -25.12 -43.85 1.39
CA PRO A 215 -26.19 -43.35 0.53
C PRO A 215 -26.56 -41.87 0.79
N PHE A 216 -26.15 -41.31 1.94
CA PHE A 216 -26.31 -39.89 2.24
C PHE A 216 -25.21 -39.00 1.64
N TYR A 217 -24.04 -39.53 1.27
CA TYR A 217 -22.92 -38.78 0.68
C TYR A 217 -23.32 -38.07 -0.60
N TYR A 218 -23.83 -38.81 -1.59
CA TYR A 218 -24.20 -38.25 -2.89
C TYR A 218 -25.31 -37.20 -2.77
N LYS A 219 -26.27 -37.44 -1.87
CA LYS A 219 -27.36 -36.50 -1.60
C LYS A 219 -26.84 -35.21 -0.96
N ALA A 220 -25.96 -35.29 0.04
CA ALA A 220 -25.36 -34.13 0.68
C ALA A 220 -24.50 -33.31 -0.30
N TRP A 221 -23.65 -33.99 -1.08
CA TRP A 221 -22.82 -33.39 -2.13
C TRP A 221 -23.68 -32.67 -3.18
N TYR A 222 -24.75 -33.30 -3.66
CA TYR A 222 -25.65 -32.71 -4.66
C TYR A 222 -26.36 -31.45 -4.14
N TYR A 223 -26.86 -31.46 -2.90
CA TYR A 223 -27.47 -30.26 -2.31
C TYR A 223 -26.47 -29.14 -2.08
N GLN A 224 -25.24 -29.46 -1.67
CA GLN A 224 -24.16 -28.49 -1.54
C GLN A 224 -23.86 -27.86 -2.91
N ARG A 225 -23.74 -28.68 -3.95
CA ARG A 225 -23.46 -28.22 -5.32
C ARG A 225 -24.59 -27.39 -5.93
N MET A 226 -25.85 -27.79 -5.77
CA MET A 226 -27.01 -26.99 -6.21
C MET A 226 -27.08 -25.62 -5.50
N ARG A 227 -26.77 -25.59 -4.21
CA ARG A 227 -26.73 -24.34 -3.44
C ARG A 227 -25.60 -23.44 -3.93
N LEU A 228 -24.43 -23.99 -4.20
CA LEU A 228 -23.28 -23.26 -4.76
C LEU A 228 -23.60 -22.68 -6.14
N MET A 229 -24.22 -23.46 -7.03
CA MET A 229 -24.64 -23.01 -8.38
C MET A 229 -25.60 -21.81 -8.31
N ARG A 230 -26.65 -21.89 -7.46
CA ARG A 230 -27.63 -20.81 -7.34
C ARG A 230 -27.00 -19.52 -6.79
N TRP A 231 -26.09 -19.66 -5.83
CA TRP A 231 -25.41 -18.54 -5.19
C TRP A 231 -24.37 -17.92 -6.14
N SER A 232 -23.65 -18.75 -6.89
CA SER A 232 -22.70 -18.33 -7.92
C SER A 232 -23.38 -17.49 -8.99
N TYR A 233 -24.58 -17.88 -9.45
CA TYR A 233 -25.30 -17.11 -10.45
C TYR A 233 -25.71 -15.72 -9.94
N THR A 234 -26.40 -15.65 -8.80
CA THR A 234 -26.91 -14.36 -8.30
C THR A 234 -25.80 -13.40 -7.89
N TRP A 235 -24.78 -13.90 -7.19
CA TRP A 235 -23.70 -13.07 -6.67
C TRP A 235 -22.60 -12.83 -7.71
N GLY A 236 -22.33 -13.79 -8.60
CA GLY A 236 -21.43 -13.61 -9.73
C GLY A 236 -21.90 -12.48 -10.66
N VAL A 237 -23.20 -12.45 -10.99
CA VAL A 237 -23.77 -11.33 -11.78
C VAL A 237 -23.62 -10.00 -11.06
N PHE A 238 -23.87 -9.94 -9.74
CA PHE A 238 -23.65 -8.73 -8.96
C PHE A 238 -22.19 -8.26 -8.98
N ILE A 239 -21.23 -9.18 -8.81
CA ILE A 239 -19.79 -8.89 -8.90
C ILE A 239 -19.42 -8.34 -10.28
N ILE A 240 -19.96 -8.92 -11.36
CA ILE A 240 -19.74 -8.45 -12.73
C ILE A 240 -20.26 -7.02 -12.91
N ILE A 241 -21.50 -6.75 -12.49
CA ILE A 241 -22.09 -5.40 -12.59
C ILE A 241 -21.24 -4.40 -11.81
N TYR A 242 -20.84 -4.75 -10.59
CA TYR A 242 -19.96 -3.93 -9.77
C TYR A 242 -18.59 -3.68 -10.43
N GLY A 243 -17.96 -4.72 -10.98
CA GLY A 243 -16.70 -4.61 -11.72
C GLY A 243 -16.83 -3.71 -12.94
N MET A 244 -17.93 -3.82 -13.68
CA MET A 244 -18.24 -2.95 -14.82
C MET A 244 -18.46 -1.50 -14.40
N LEU A 245 -19.14 -1.24 -13.28
CA LEU A 245 -19.26 0.10 -12.72
C LEU A 245 -17.89 0.71 -12.37
N TRP A 246 -17.01 -0.08 -11.76
CA TRP A 246 -15.63 0.36 -11.48
C TRP A 246 -14.79 0.56 -12.73
N PHE A 247 -14.98 -0.26 -13.75
CA PHE A 247 -14.32 -0.10 -15.03
C PHE A 247 -14.72 1.23 -15.69
N VAL A 248 -16.03 1.51 -15.76
CA VAL A 248 -16.56 2.78 -16.29
C VAL A 248 -16.11 3.96 -15.44
N ALA A 249 -16.16 3.87 -14.12
CA ALA A 249 -15.69 4.92 -13.21
C ALA A 249 -14.19 5.19 -13.39
N SER A 250 -13.38 4.14 -13.58
CA SER A 250 -11.93 4.28 -13.81
C SER A 250 -11.65 4.92 -15.17
N LEU A 251 -12.37 4.52 -16.23
CA LEU A 251 -12.26 5.18 -17.53
C LEU A 251 -12.68 6.65 -17.48
N ALA A 252 -13.76 6.96 -16.76
CA ALA A 252 -14.19 8.34 -16.55
C ALA A 252 -13.12 9.14 -15.79
N ALA A 253 -12.55 8.59 -14.72
CA ALA A 253 -11.45 9.20 -13.97
C ALA A 253 -10.21 9.41 -14.84
N PHE A 254 -9.90 8.48 -15.75
CA PHE A 254 -8.81 8.62 -16.72
C PHE A 254 -9.05 9.83 -17.66
N VAL A 255 -10.23 9.92 -18.26
CA VAL A 255 -10.59 11.03 -19.18
C VAL A 255 -10.61 12.37 -18.45
N VAL A 256 -11.19 12.42 -17.25
CA VAL A 256 -11.22 13.64 -16.42
C VAL A 256 -9.80 14.02 -16.00
N GLY A 257 -9.00 13.09 -15.51
CA GLY A 257 -7.61 13.33 -15.12
C GLY A 257 -6.78 13.90 -16.27
N TRP A 258 -6.94 13.34 -17.47
CA TRP A 258 -6.28 13.85 -18.67
C TRP A 258 -6.68 15.29 -19.00
N ARG A 259 -7.97 15.62 -18.94
CA ARG A 259 -8.47 16.98 -19.21
C ARG A 259 -8.02 18.00 -18.17
N VAL A 260 -8.07 17.62 -16.89
CA VAL A 260 -7.63 18.48 -15.79
C VAL A 260 -6.12 18.70 -15.87
N LEU A 261 -5.33 17.66 -16.18
CA LEU A 261 -3.90 17.79 -16.39
C LEU A 261 -3.56 18.78 -17.51
N ALA A 262 -4.24 18.67 -18.66
CA ALA A 262 -4.05 19.62 -19.76
C ALA A 262 -4.37 21.08 -19.36
N SER A 263 -5.37 21.29 -18.49
CA SER A 263 -5.69 22.63 -17.98
C SER A 263 -4.71 23.17 -16.93
N LEU A 264 -3.93 22.29 -16.31
CA LEU A 264 -2.96 22.62 -15.26
C LEU A 264 -1.52 22.65 -15.76
N ALA A 265 -1.26 22.28 -17.01
CA ALA A 265 0.08 22.26 -17.59
C ALA A 265 0.81 23.61 -17.48
N ASP A 266 0.08 24.73 -17.54
CA ASP A 266 0.63 26.08 -17.41
C ASP A 266 0.69 26.60 -15.96
N SER A 267 0.27 25.79 -14.98
CA SER A 267 0.21 26.23 -13.58
C SER A 267 1.55 26.01 -12.86
N SER A 268 2.01 27.01 -12.10
CA SER A 268 3.21 26.90 -11.24
C SER A 268 3.02 26.00 -10.01
N ARG A 269 1.95 25.19 -9.97
CA ARG A 269 1.51 24.44 -8.79
C ARG A 269 2.00 22.99 -8.86
N THR A 270 3.22 22.77 -8.44
CA THR A 270 3.91 21.48 -8.51
C THR A 270 3.16 20.33 -7.84
N ALA A 271 2.70 20.50 -6.59
CA ALA A 271 2.09 19.42 -5.82
C ALA A 271 0.76 18.93 -6.41
N VAL A 272 -0.11 19.87 -6.82
CA VAL A 272 -1.39 19.50 -7.43
C VAL A 272 -1.21 18.95 -8.83
N THR A 273 -0.25 19.48 -9.60
CA THR A 273 0.09 18.91 -10.90
C THR A 273 0.57 17.46 -10.76
N LEU A 274 1.42 17.15 -9.77
CA LEU A 274 1.86 15.78 -9.49
C LEU A 274 0.68 14.84 -9.18
N ILE A 275 -0.26 15.28 -8.35
CA ILE A 275 -1.40 14.45 -7.94
C ILE A 275 -2.39 14.29 -9.09
N VAL A 276 -2.69 15.35 -9.84
CA VAL A 276 -3.56 15.27 -11.00
C VAL A 276 -2.94 14.40 -12.10
N ALA A 277 -1.64 14.52 -12.33
CA ALA A 277 -0.90 13.68 -13.25
C ALA A 277 -0.86 12.20 -12.83
N SER A 278 -1.01 11.91 -11.53
CA SER A 278 -1.14 10.55 -11.03
C SER A 278 -2.50 9.90 -11.34
N LEU A 279 -3.54 10.71 -11.61
CA LEU A 279 -4.92 10.22 -11.73
C LEU A 279 -5.13 9.27 -12.93
N PRO A 280 -4.59 9.54 -14.14
CA PRO A 280 -4.63 8.58 -15.24
C PRO A 280 -3.94 7.24 -14.90
N VAL A 281 -2.83 7.27 -14.16
CA VAL A 281 -2.09 6.07 -13.78
C VAL A 281 -2.82 5.29 -12.68
N ALA A 282 -3.42 5.99 -11.71
CA ALA A 282 -4.29 5.40 -10.70
C ALA A 282 -5.53 4.77 -11.34
N ALA A 283 -6.17 5.46 -12.28
CA ALA A 283 -7.29 4.94 -13.06
C ALA A 283 -6.91 3.67 -13.86
N ALA A 284 -5.73 3.66 -14.48
CA ALA A 284 -5.20 2.47 -15.16
C ALA A 284 -5.00 1.30 -14.17
N GLY A 285 -4.50 1.58 -12.97
CA GLY A 285 -4.44 0.60 -11.88
C GLY A 285 -5.81 0.09 -11.43
N GLY A 286 -6.82 0.97 -11.38
CA GLY A 286 -8.21 0.58 -11.12
C GLY A 286 -8.74 -0.41 -12.15
N VAL A 287 -8.48 -0.15 -13.45
CA VAL A 287 -8.80 -1.07 -14.55
C VAL A 287 -8.06 -2.41 -14.39
N GLY A 288 -6.76 -2.40 -14.06
CA GLY A 288 -6.00 -3.62 -13.78
C GLY A 288 -6.60 -4.43 -12.62
N GLY A 289 -7.11 -3.75 -11.59
CA GLY A 289 -7.81 -4.36 -10.47
C GLY A 289 -9.14 -5.02 -10.86
N VAL A 290 -9.90 -4.41 -11.76
CA VAL A 290 -11.13 -5.02 -12.33
C VAL A 290 -10.77 -6.25 -13.17
N VAL A 291 -9.71 -6.21 -13.98
CA VAL A 291 -9.27 -7.37 -14.76
C VAL A 291 -8.87 -8.53 -13.84
N LYS A 292 -8.13 -8.23 -12.76
CA LYS A 292 -7.81 -9.23 -11.73
C LYS A 292 -9.08 -9.84 -11.12
N GLN A 293 -10.06 -8.99 -10.78
CA GLN A 293 -11.34 -9.43 -10.24
C GLN A 293 -12.09 -10.38 -11.15
N LEU A 294 -12.16 -10.06 -12.44
CA LEU A 294 -12.80 -10.94 -13.41
C LEU A 294 -12.02 -12.24 -13.60
N ASN A 295 -10.69 -12.18 -13.61
CA ASN A 295 -9.82 -13.36 -13.71
C ASN A 295 -10.00 -14.30 -12.50
N ASP A 296 -9.97 -13.77 -11.28
CA ASP A 296 -10.13 -14.55 -10.07
C ASP A 296 -11.53 -15.17 -10.01
N MET A 297 -12.56 -14.40 -10.38
CA MET A 297 -13.93 -14.90 -10.45
C MET A 297 -14.07 -15.98 -11.53
N ALA A 298 -13.48 -15.80 -12.71
CA ALA A 298 -13.48 -16.82 -13.76
C ALA A 298 -12.79 -18.10 -13.27
N HIS A 299 -11.68 -17.99 -12.57
CA HIS A 299 -10.96 -19.14 -12.00
C HIS A 299 -11.81 -19.89 -10.96
N HIS A 300 -12.44 -19.18 -10.03
CA HIS A 300 -13.28 -19.79 -8.99
C HIS A 300 -14.61 -20.35 -9.52
N VAL A 301 -15.19 -19.73 -10.56
CA VAL A 301 -16.46 -20.20 -11.15
C VAL A 301 -16.24 -21.36 -12.12
N SER A 302 -15.26 -21.27 -13.01
CA SER A 302 -15.08 -22.24 -14.10
C SER A 302 -14.15 -23.40 -13.76
N ILE A 303 -13.04 -23.13 -13.07
CA ILE A 303 -11.99 -24.14 -12.84
C ILE A 303 -12.23 -24.83 -11.50
N LYS A 304 -12.34 -24.06 -10.42
CA LYS A 304 -12.48 -24.63 -9.07
C LYS A 304 -13.93 -24.94 -8.68
N GLN A 305 -14.90 -24.27 -9.30
CA GLN A 305 -16.33 -24.38 -9.00
C GLN A 305 -16.65 -24.20 -7.50
N ASP A 306 -15.82 -23.42 -6.81
CA ASP A 306 -15.81 -23.21 -5.36
C ASP A 306 -16.27 -21.78 -5.01
N PHE A 307 -17.19 -21.23 -5.81
CA PHE A 307 -17.68 -19.88 -5.56
C PHE A 307 -18.43 -19.81 -4.21
N HIS A 308 -17.76 -19.26 -3.22
CA HIS A 308 -18.29 -19.03 -1.89
C HIS A 308 -18.54 -17.54 -1.64
N LEU A 309 -19.62 -17.23 -0.90
CA LEU A 309 -19.94 -15.87 -0.44
C LEU A 309 -18.81 -15.21 0.36
N ASN A 310 -17.93 -16.01 0.95
CA ASN A 310 -16.81 -15.51 1.73
C ASN A 310 -15.78 -14.77 0.85
N TYR A 311 -15.67 -15.16 -0.43
CA TYR A 311 -14.83 -14.46 -1.41
C TYR A 311 -15.52 -13.22 -1.99
N LEU A 312 -16.79 -12.94 -1.67
CA LEU A 312 -17.49 -11.79 -2.22
C LEU A 312 -16.78 -10.47 -1.89
N MET A 313 -16.30 -10.33 -0.65
CA MET A 313 -15.52 -9.14 -0.28
C MET A 313 -14.15 -9.12 -0.96
N ALA A 314 -13.60 -10.30 -1.27
CA ALA A 314 -12.37 -10.41 -2.01
C ALA A 314 -12.47 -9.74 -3.39
N TYR A 315 -13.57 -9.98 -4.09
CA TYR A 315 -13.84 -9.36 -5.38
C TYR A 315 -14.16 -7.87 -5.29
N LEU A 316 -14.92 -7.45 -4.28
CA LEU A 316 -15.35 -6.04 -4.15
C LEU A 316 -14.17 -5.08 -3.96
N ILE A 317 -13.09 -5.54 -3.33
CA ILE A 317 -11.98 -4.67 -2.94
C ILE A 317 -10.92 -4.50 -4.03
N GLN A 318 -10.82 -5.45 -4.94
CA GLN A 318 -9.73 -5.54 -5.90
C GLN A 318 -9.62 -4.29 -6.81
N PRO A 319 -10.71 -3.71 -7.33
CA PRO A 319 -10.63 -2.46 -8.08
C PRO A 319 -10.06 -1.30 -7.24
N VAL A 320 -10.43 -1.23 -5.96
CA VAL A 320 -10.00 -0.16 -5.04
C VAL A 320 -8.51 -0.28 -4.73
N ILE A 321 -8.05 -1.50 -4.42
CA ILE A 321 -6.61 -1.76 -4.19
C ILE A 321 -5.83 -1.47 -5.48
N GLY A 322 -6.35 -1.88 -6.65
CA GLY A 322 -5.70 -1.62 -7.92
C GLY A 322 -5.53 -0.13 -8.20
N PHE A 323 -6.57 0.66 -7.93
CA PHE A 323 -6.51 2.12 -8.05
C PHE A 323 -5.44 2.73 -7.13
N SER A 324 -5.42 2.31 -5.87
CA SER A 324 -4.43 2.78 -4.88
C SER A 324 -2.99 2.39 -5.24
N LEU A 325 -2.79 1.20 -5.81
CA LEU A 325 -1.47 0.74 -6.24
C LEU A 325 -0.99 1.47 -7.49
N GLY A 326 -1.88 1.80 -8.42
CA GLY A 326 -1.55 2.67 -9.56
C GLY A 326 -1.07 4.04 -9.10
N LEU A 327 -1.75 4.64 -8.11
CA LEU A 327 -1.33 5.89 -7.48
C LEU A 327 0.06 5.77 -6.83
N ALA A 328 0.29 4.72 -6.04
CA ALA A 328 1.57 4.49 -5.39
C ALA A 328 2.70 4.28 -6.40
N MET A 329 2.45 3.54 -7.49
CA MET A 329 3.42 3.27 -8.54
C MET A 329 3.82 4.55 -9.29
N TYR A 330 2.85 5.42 -9.60
CA TYR A 330 3.16 6.74 -10.17
C TYR A 330 4.08 7.54 -9.26
N MET A 331 3.77 7.61 -7.96
CA MET A 331 4.60 8.35 -7.01
C MET A 331 6.01 7.78 -6.93
N LEU A 332 6.17 6.45 -6.92
CA LEU A 332 7.48 5.81 -6.94
C LEU A 332 8.30 6.19 -8.17
N ILE A 333 7.69 6.16 -9.35
CA ILE A 333 8.36 6.53 -10.60
C ILE A 333 8.69 8.02 -10.62
N ALA A 334 7.76 8.88 -10.20
CA ALA A 334 7.97 10.32 -10.13
C ALA A 334 9.14 10.66 -9.20
N VAL A 335 9.18 10.05 -8.01
CA VAL A 335 10.29 10.21 -7.05
C VAL A 335 11.62 9.76 -7.65
N GLY A 336 11.67 8.55 -8.22
CA GLY A 336 12.89 8.01 -8.80
C GLY A 336 13.42 8.92 -9.91
N TYR A 337 12.54 9.35 -10.80
CA TYR A 337 12.88 10.26 -11.89
C TYR A 337 13.39 11.60 -11.37
N LEU A 338 12.63 12.27 -10.49
CA LEU A 338 13.00 13.61 -10.01
C LEU A 338 14.30 13.60 -9.19
N THR A 339 14.64 12.46 -8.59
CA THR A 339 15.94 12.24 -7.93
C THR A 339 17.07 12.11 -8.95
N LEU A 340 16.85 11.32 -10.02
CA LEU A 340 17.83 11.15 -11.09
C LEU A 340 18.05 12.45 -11.88
N ASP A 341 16.99 13.21 -12.16
CA ASP A 341 17.07 14.50 -12.86
C ASP A 341 17.99 15.48 -12.12
N ARG A 342 17.83 15.60 -10.79
CA ARG A 342 18.76 16.38 -9.97
C ARG A 342 20.21 15.86 -9.99
N ALA A 343 20.39 14.55 -10.07
CA ALA A 343 21.71 13.93 -10.02
C ALA A 343 22.46 14.00 -11.36
N PHE A 344 21.75 14.01 -12.49
CA PHE A 344 22.34 13.87 -13.83
C PHE A 344 22.11 15.07 -14.75
N SER A 345 21.18 15.99 -14.46
CA SER A 345 20.85 17.13 -15.32
C SER A 345 20.90 18.46 -14.57
N GLY A 346 21.85 19.32 -14.96
CA GLY A 346 21.72 20.78 -14.80
C GLY A 346 20.76 21.43 -15.82
N SER A 347 20.10 20.61 -16.65
CA SER A 347 19.13 21.05 -17.65
C SER A 347 17.75 20.46 -17.33
N THR A 348 16.81 21.32 -16.99
CA THR A 348 15.38 21.03 -16.83
C THR A 348 14.80 20.49 -18.13
N ALA A 349 14.87 19.18 -18.37
CA ALA A 349 14.13 18.55 -19.45
C ALA A 349 12.77 18.08 -18.88
N PRO A 350 11.63 18.56 -19.41
CA PRO A 350 10.31 18.20 -18.89
C PRO A 350 9.94 16.79 -19.34
N PHE A 351 10.30 15.78 -18.55
CA PHE A 351 9.95 14.38 -18.80
C PHE A 351 8.45 14.09 -18.63
N VAL A 352 7.71 15.02 -18.02
CA VAL A 352 6.24 15.02 -18.01
C VAL A 352 5.67 15.15 -19.43
N ASP A 353 6.45 15.65 -20.40
CA ASP A 353 5.97 15.89 -21.77
C ASP A 353 6.30 14.75 -22.74
N ALA A 354 7.18 13.82 -22.37
CA ALA A 354 7.57 12.71 -23.25
C ALA A 354 6.44 11.65 -23.30
N PRO A 355 5.71 11.49 -24.43
CA PRO A 355 4.52 10.63 -24.47
C PRO A 355 4.83 9.17 -24.13
N ALA A 356 6.03 8.70 -24.46
CA ALA A 356 6.49 7.35 -24.16
C ALA A 356 6.56 7.06 -22.65
N VAL A 357 6.95 8.06 -21.85
CA VAL A 357 7.05 7.95 -20.39
C VAL A 357 5.67 7.83 -19.77
N ILE A 358 4.76 8.71 -20.17
CA ILE A 358 3.38 8.71 -19.69
C ILE A 358 2.75 7.34 -19.98
N MET A 359 2.94 6.81 -21.20
CA MET A 359 2.45 5.49 -21.58
C MET A 359 3.07 4.38 -20.74
N LEU A 360 4.39 4.42 -20.49
CA LEU A 360 5.05 3.45 -19.62
C LEU A 360 4.47 3.48 -18.20
N GLN A 361 4.25 4.67 -17.62
CA GLN A 361 3.66 4.82 -16.29
C GLN A 361 2.24 4.26 -16.24
N ILE A 362 1.42 4.50 -17.27
CA ILE A 362 0.07 3.94 -17.38
C ILE A 362 0.11 2.41 -17.42
N VAL A 363 1.01 1.82 -18.23
CA VAL A 363 1.18 0.37 -18.32
C VAL A 363 1.64 -0.21 -16.99
N LEU A 364 2.58 0.44 -16.30
CA LEU A 364 3.05 0.01 -14.98
C LEU A 364 1.95 0.14 -13.92
N GLY A 365 1.15 1.20 -13.95
CA GLY A 365 -0.01 1.38 -13.08
C GLY A 365 -1.04 0.27 -13.30
N TRP A 366 -1.38 -0.03 -14.55
CA TRP A 366 -2.27 -1.14 -14.89
C TRP A 366 -1.72 -2.50 -14.45
N ALA A 367 -0.44 -2.78 -14.75
CA ALA A 367 0.23 -4.01 -14.36
C ALA A 367 0.26 -4.15 -12.83
N ALA A 368 0.42 -3.04 -12.12
CA ALA A 368 0.39 -3.01 -10.67
C ALA A 368 -1.00 -3.33 -10.10
N GLY A 369 -2.04 -2.78 -10.73
CA GLY A 369 -3.41 -3.12 -10.44
C GLY A 369 -3.76 -4.58 -10.73
N PHE A 370 -3.16 -5.19 -11.75
CA PHE A 370 -3.38 -6.60 -12.09
C PHE A 370 -2.60 -7.56 -11.17
N ARG A 371 -1.32 -7.24 -10.85
CA ARG A 371 -0.42 -8.07 -10.04
C ARG A 371 -0.34 -7.61 -8.58
N GLN A 372 -1.49 -7.32 -7.97
CA GLN A 372 -1.55 -6.73 -6.62
C GLN A 372 -0.80 -7.54 -5.55
N GLU A 373 -0.88 -8.87 -5.60
CA GLU A 373 -0.21 -9.74 -4.64
C GLU A 373 1.32 -9.65 -4.76
N THR A 374 1.84 -9.80 -5.98
CA THR A 374 3.28 -9.73 -6.23
C THR A 374 3.84 -8.37 -5.82
N ILE A 375 3.15 -7.27 -6.17
CA ILE A 375 3.64 -5.93 -5.86
C ILE A 375 3.54 -5.62 -4.38
N THR A 376 2.44 -5.96 -3.71
CA THR A 376 2.35 -5.74 -2.26
C THR A 376 3.45 -6.50 -1.53
N THR A 377 3.73 -7.76 -1.92
CA THR A 377 4.87 -8.52 -1.40
C THR A 377 6.21 -7.86 -1.70
N ALA A 378 6.42 -7.33 -2.92
CA ALA A 378 7.64 -6.62 -3.26
C ALA A 378 7.83 -5.35 -2.39
N ILE A 379 6.77 -4.57 -2.18
CA ILE A 379 6.80 -3.39 -1.30
C ILE A 379 7.12 -3.83 0.14
N TRP A 380 6.54 -4.93 0.63
CA TRP A 380 6.88 -5.50 1.94
C TRP A 380 8.38 -5.79 2.07
N ASN A 381 8.96 -6.41 1.04
CA ASN A 381 10.38 -6.76 1.05
C ASN A 381 11.27 -5.51 1.03
N ILE A 382 10.88 -4.47 0.28
CA ILE A 382 11.60 -3.19 0.23
C ILE A 382 11.53 -2.47 1.58
N VAL A 383 10.35 -2.39 2.19
CA VAL A 383 10.16 -1.73 3.49
C VAL A 383 10.94 -2.45 4.59
N ASP A 384 10.86 -3.78 4.64
CA ASP A 384 11.61 -4.58 5.59
C ASP A 384 13.12 -4.40 5.42
N SER A 385 13.62 -4.42 4.18
CA SER A 385 15.03 -4.15 3.87
C SER A 385 15.46 -2.75 4.31
N THR A 386 14.61 -1.74 4.08
CA THR A 386 14.87 -0.35 4.46
C THR A 386 14.90 -0.18 5.98
N VAL A 387 13.96 -0.79 6.71
CA VAL A 387 13.94 -0.75 8.18
C VAL A 387 15.18 -1.41 8.76
N LYS A 388 15.62 -2.53 8.18
CA LYS A 388 16.86 -3.21 8.60
C LYS A 388 18.10 -2.36 8.33
N LEU A 389 18.18 -1.71 7.15
CA LEU A 389 19.25 -0.76 6.84
C LEU A 389 19.26 0.42 7.81
N LEU A 390 18.10 1.02 8.10
CA LEU A 390 17.99 2.13 9.04
C LEU A 390 18.43 1.73 10.44
N ARG A 391 18.03 0.54 10.92
CA ARG A 391 18.50 -0.01 12.20
C ARG A 391 20.02 -0.19 12.21
N LEU A 392 20.61 -0.60 11.08
CA LEU A 392 22.06 -0.74 10.92
C LEU A 392 22.75 0.63 11.00
N ILE A 393 22.23 1.65 10.31
CA ILE A 393 22.74 3.02 10.37
C ILE A 393 22.65 3.57 11.80
N ILE A 394 21.49 3.46 12.45
CA ILE A 394 21.30 3.93 13.83
C ILE A 394 22.23 3.19 14.80
N ALA A 395 22.40 1.87 14.63
CA ALA A 395 23.32 1.09 15.44
C ALA A 395 24.78 1.51 15.24
N TYR A 396 25.14 1.90 14.01
CA TYR A 396 26.46 2.40 13.64
C TYR A 396 26.77 3.79 14.24
N PHE A 397 25.77 4.68 14.26
CA PHE A 397 25.89 6.05 14.77
C PHE A 397 25.55 6.23 16.25
N ASN A 398 25.16 5.17 16.97
CA ASN A 398 24.84 5.29 18.39
C ASN A 398 26.11 5.70 19.18
N PRO A 399 26.13 6.91 19.80
CA PRO A 399 27.32 7.45 20.46
C PRO A 399 27.81 6.58 21.62
N LEU A 400 26.91 5.80 22.25
CA LEU A 400 27.28 4.86 23.31
C LEU A 400 28.11 3.66 22.81
N ASN A 401 28.04 3.35 21.51
CA ASN A 401 28.82 2.28 20.89
C ASN A 401 30.06 2.79 20.16
N LEU A 402 30.19 4.11 19.97
CA LEU A 402 31.35 4.72 19.33
C LEU A 402 32.64 4.58 20.16
N PHE A 403 32.51 4.33 21.46
CA PHE A 403 33.64 4.21 22.40
C PHE A 403 33.99 2.79 22.83
N ASP A 404 33.25 1.76 22.38
CA ASP A 404 33.50 0.35 22.74
C ASP A 404 33.62 -0.51 21.47
N GLU A 405 34.84 -0.61 20.95
CA GLU A 405 35.17 -1.39 19.73
C GLU A 405 34.72 -2.84 19.81
N LYS A 406 34.75 -3.44 21.01
CA LYS A 406 34.43 -4.86 21.19
C LYS A 406 32.93 -5.11 21.00
N LYS A 407 32.08 -4.26 21.61
CA LYS A 407 30.62 -4.30 21.36
C LYS A 407 30.26 -3.96 19.92
N ARG A 408 31.03 -3.08 19.27
CA ARG A 408 30.83 -2.75 17.86
C ARG A 408 31.09 -3.97 16.97
N ALA A 409 32.20 -4.67 17.19
CA ALA A 409 32.55 -5.89 16.46
C ALA A 409 31.51 -7.01 16.66
N GLU A 410 31.08 -7.27 17.90
CA GLU A 410 30.05 -8.28 18.20
C GLU A 410 28.71 -7.97 17.51
N ARG A 411 28.29 -6.69 17.49
CA ARG A 411 27.04 -6.30 16.82
C ARG A 411 27.14 -6.34 15.31
N VAL A 412 28.26 -5.90 14.72
CA VAL A 412 28.50 -6.00 13.28
C VAL A 412 28.52 -7.47 12.85
N GLN A 413 29.13 -8.36 13.64
CA GLN A 413 29.13 -9.79 13.37
C GLN A 413 27.72 -10.39 13.51
N ALA A 414 26.97 -10.06 14.56
CA ALA A 414 25.57 -10.51 14.72
C ALA A 414 24.67 -10.02 13.56
N ILE A 415 24.90 -8.80 13.09
CA ILE A 415 24.19 -8.22 11.93
C ILE A 415 24.65 -8.90 10.64
N GLN A 416 25.94 -9.22 10.45
CA GLN A 416 26.44 -9.99 9.31
C GLN A 416 25.86 -11.41 9.28
N THR A 417 25.72 -12.07 10.43
CA THR A 417 25.04 -13.36 10.53
C THR A 417 23.55 -13.24 10.17
N HIS A 418 22.91 -12.13 10.53
CA HIS A 418 21.53 -11.81 10.10
C HIS A 418 21.43 -11.30 8.65
N LEU A 419 22.51 -10.78 8.06
CA LEU A 419 22.61 -10.39 6.65
C LEU A 419 22.93 -11.58 5.75
N GLY A 420 23.60 -12.62 6.26
CA GLY A 420 23.72 -13.93 5.60
C GLY A 420 22.36 -14.61 5.37
N LEU A 421 21.33 -14.23 6.15
CA LEU A 421 19.92 -14.58 5.92
C LEU A 421 19.26 -13.77 4.77
N PHE A 422 19.98 -12.85 4.14
CA PHE A 422 19.61 -12.19 2.88
C PHE A 422 20.36 -12.77 1.67
N GLU A 423 20.92 -13.98 1.77
CA GLU A 423 20.85 -14.83 0.57
C GLU A 423 19.39 -14.77 0.11
N PRO A 424 19.11 -14.25 -1.10
CA PRO A 424 17.73 -14.13 -1.57
C PRO A 424 17.11 -15.48 -1.35
N ALA A 425 16.06 -15.56 -0.53
CA ALA A 425 15.42 -16.82 -0.19
C ALA A 425 15.31 -17.57 -1.50
N ARG A 426 16.16 -18.61 -1.68
CA ARG A 426 16.14 -19.40 -2.91
C ARG A 426 14.70 -19.80 -2.98
N SER A 427 13.98 -19.23 -3.94
CA SER A 427 12.60 -19.58 -4.10
C SER A 427 12.66 -21.08 -4.25
N THR A 428 12.11 -21.82 -3.30
CA THR A 428 11.83 -23.24 -3.48
C THR A 428 10.67 -23.34 -4.48
N VAL A 429 10.70 -22.56 -5.55
CA VAL A 429 10.22 -22.97 -6.85
C VAL A 429 11.17 -24.09 -7.20
N PRO A 430 10.72 -25.36 -7.15
CA PRO A 430 11.56 -26.45 -7.59
C PRO A 430 11.99 -26.14 -9.02
N THR A 431 13.27 -25.81 -9.20
CA THR A 431 13.90 -25.81 -10.52
C THR A 431 13.79 -27.25 -10.98
N GLY A 432 12.85 -27.48 -11.89
CA GLY A 432 12.48 -28.79 -12.38
C GLY A 432 13.66 -29.44 -13.09
N ASP A 433 14.24 -30.42 -12.41
CA ASP A 433 14.66 -31.68 -13.04
C ASP A 433 13.71 -32.82 -12.64
N SER A 434 12.60 -32.52 -11.94
CA SER A 434 11.43 -33.40 -11.95
C SER A 434 10.46 -32.83 -12.98
N GLU A 435 10.47 -33.45 -14.16
CA GLU A 435 9.36 -33.37 -15.11
C GLU A 435 8.07 -33.56 -14.30
N LEU A 436 7.35 -32.46 -14.10
CA LEU A 436 6.00 -32.49 -13.57
C LEU A 436 5.19 -33.23 -14.62
N ASP A 437 5.00 -34.52 -14.39
CA ASP A 437 4.25 -35.39 -15.28
C ASP A 437 2.78 -34.97 -15.26
N TRP A 438 2.45 -34.02 -16.15
CA TRP A 438 1.10 -33.54 -16.36
C TRP A 438 0.15 -34.70 -16.68
N THR A 439 0.65 -35.83 -17.20
CA THR A 439 -0.18 -36.99 -17.47
C THR A 439 -0.68 -37.66 -16.19
N ASP A 440 0.07 -37.65 -15.09
CA ASP A 440 -0.42 -38.18 -13.80
C ASP A 440 -1.45 -37.25 -13.14
N ILE A 441 -1.32 -35.94 -13.34
CA ILE A 441 -2.32 -34.97 -12.84
C ILE A 441 -3.62 -35.06 -13.64
N PHE A 442 -3.54 -35.14 -14.97
CA PHE A 442 -4.73 -35.34 -15.81
C PHE A 442 -5.35 -36.73 -15.61
N ALA A 443 -4.55 -37.78 -15.46
CA ALA A 443 -5.06 -39.14 -15.20
C ALA A 443 -5.68 -39.31 -13.80
N ARG A 444 -5.37 -38.42 -12.84
CA ARG A 444 -6.07 -38.35 -11.53
C ARG A 444 -7.32 -37.49 -11.58
N GLN A 445 -7.39 -36.49 -12.45
CA GLN A 445 -8.63 -35.75 -12.72
C GLN A 445 -9.63 -36.54 -13.55
N GLU A 446 -9.17 -37.44 -14.42
CA GLU A 446 -10.05 -38.28 -15.24
C GLU A 446 -10.54 -39.53 -14.47
N ARG A 447 -9.88 -39.87 -13.36
CA ARG A 447 -10.29 -40.93 -12.42
C ARG A 447 -11.17 -40.44 -11.25
N ARG A 448 -11.37 -39.13 -11.11
CA ARG A 448 -12.30 -38.49 -10.17
C ARG A 448 -13.47 -37.90 -10.93
#